data_AF-A0A8X6QFW3-F1
#
_entry.id   AF-A0A8X6QFW3-F1
#
_cell.length_a   1.000
_cell.length_b   1.000
_cell.length_c   1.000
_cell.angle_alpha   90.00
_cell.angle_beta   90.00
_cell.angle_gamma   90.00
#
_symmetry.space_group_name_H-M   'P 1'
#
loop_
_entity.id
_entity.type
_entity.pdbx_description
1 polymer ?
#
loop_
_entity_poly.entity_id
_entity_poly.type
_entity_poly.pdbx_seq_one_letter_code
_entity_poly.pdbx_strand_id
1 'polypeptide(L)'
;MVNPAFSLESLALSKIAILVYSDPDIKISQCRKRGSLEFLPQDDWKPIIQKKFSSLNLPLILGKKLKALMKPFDDEINVWKVEHFPILNDFVLEQSIEYVWNYYGTIDRIKTAESYIQCESLCNWPLHRQFQIMTERIFSLLTEKEFRQLVLLVICDKIAWDWMDWDYVELLNELWNRSPVHFKQYVESSEFFDILKMALNHDYKKPFRDRCPLENIKKIEKSFYNISYG
;
A
#
# COMPACT_ATOMS: atom_id res chain seq x y z
N MET A 1 -24.04 12.31 -24.90
CA MET A 1 -25.33 12.00 -24.22
C MET A 1 -25.27 12.61 -22.83
N VAL A 2 -26.11 13.61 -22.56
CA VAL A 2 -26.14 14.34 -21.30
C VAL A 2 -27.11 13.63 -20.35
N ASN A 3 -26.61 13.12 -19.22
CA ASN A 3 -27.41 12.38 -18.24
C ASN A 3 -28.31 13.36 -17.46
N PRO A 4 -29.61 13.08 -17.27
CA PRO A 4 -30.58 14.02 -16.71
C PRO A 4 -30.27 14.30 -15.24
N ALA A 5 -30.56 15.54 -14.82
CA ALA A 5 -30.25 16.11 -13.52
C ALA A 5 -30.39 15.12 -12.36
N PHE A 6 -29.28 14.86 -11.67
CA PHE A 6 -29.25 14.10 -10.43
C PHE A 6 -30.24 14.69 -9.42
N SER A 7 -31.13 13.86 -8.88
CA SER A 7 -32.05 14.30 -7.83
C SER A 7 -31.27 14.71 -6.58
N LEU A 8 -31.82 15.62 -5.79
CA LEU A 8 -31.23 16.00 -4.49
C LEU A 8 -30.99 14.76 -3.60
N GLU A 9 -31.89 13.78 -3.69
CA GLU A 9 -31.74 12.49 -3.01
C GLU A 9 -30.48 11.74 -3.48
N SER A 10 -30.24 11.64 -4.78
CA SER A 10 -29.05 10.95 -5.31
C SER A 10 -27.74 11.64 -4.93
N LEU A 11 -27.72 12.97 -4.89
CA LEU A 11 -26.57 13.74 -4.43
C LEU A 11 -26.33 13.55 -2.93
N ALA A 12 -27.39 13.55 -2.12
CA ALA A 12 -27.30 13.31 -0.68
C ALA A 12 -26.78 11.89 -0.39
N LEU A 13 -27.30 10.88 -1.09
CA LEU A 13 -26.84 9.49 -0.96
C LEU A 13 -25.37 9.34 -1.37
N SER A 14 -24.94 10.00 -2.45
CA SER A 14 -23.54 9.98 -2.90
C SER A 14 -22.61 10.60 -1.87
N LYS A 15 -23.00 11.73 -1.26
CA LYS A 15 -22.22 12.34 -0.17
C LYS A 15 -22.11 11.43 1.06
N ILE A 16 -23.18 10.73 1.43
CA ILE A 16 -23.15 9.77 2.53
C ILE A 16 -22.24 8.58 2.17
N ALA A 17 -22.30 8.07 0.94
CA ALA A 17 -21.42 7.00 0.48
C ALA A 17 -19.94 7.41 0.54
N ILE A 18 -19.60 8.60 0.05
CA ILE A 18 -18.24 9.17 0.14
C ILE A 18 -17.77 9.25 1.59
N LEU A 19 -18.61 9.73 2.51
CA LEU A 19 -18.30 9.82 3.93
C LEU A 19 -18.04 8.43 4.56
N VAL A 20 -18.79 7.42 4.12
CA VAL A 20 -18.58 6.03 4.55
C VAL A 20 -17.26 5.49 4.01
N TYR A 21 -16.93 5.67 2.73
CA TYR A 21 -15.64 5.22 2.16
C TYR A 21 -14.43 5.98 2.72
N SER A 22 -14.63 7.22 3.15
CA SER A 22 -13.57 8.02 3.75
C SER A 22 -13.24 7.61 5.19
N ASP A 23 -14.03 6.70 5.78
CA ASP A 23 -13.80 6.19 7.12
C ASP A 23 -12.48 5.39 7.21
N PRO A 24 -11.59 5.71 8.17
CA PRO A 24 -10.31 5.01 8.32
C PRO A 24 -10.45 3.50 8.53
N ASP A 25 -11.47 3.02 9.24
CA ASP A 25 -11.65 1.59 9.51
C ASP A 25 -12.00 0.84 8.21
N ILE A 26 -12.78 1.49 7.33
CA ILE A 26 -13.14 0.94 6.02
C ILE A 26 -11.90 0.92 5.12
N LYS A 27 -11.12 2.02 5.09
CA LYS A 27 -9.85 2.07 4.34
C LYS A 27 -8.88 0.97 4.78
N ILE A 28 -8.63 0.82 6.10
CA ILE A 28 -7.74 -0.21 6.65
C ILE A 28 -8.22 -1.63 6.27
N SER A 29 -9.53 -1.86 6.29
CA SER A 29 -10.11 -3.17 5.93
C SER A 29 -9.92 -3.54 4.45
N GLN A 30 -9.86 -2.54 3.57
CA GLN A 30 -9.57 -2.75 2.15
C GLN A 30 -8.08 -3.04 1.92
N CYS A 31 -7.19 -2.55 2.79
CA CYS A 31 -5.73 -2.71 2.65
C CYS A 31 -5.23 -4.12 2.99
N ARG A 32 -5.83 -4.80 3.99
CA ARG A 32 -5.34 -6.10 4.50
C ARG A 32 -5.42 -7.28 3.51
N LYS A 33 -6.09 -7.13 2.36
CA LYS A 33 -6.49 -8.26 1.51
C LYS A 33 -5.56 -8.62 0.36
N ARG A 34 -4.53 -7.81 0.09
CA ARG A 34 -3.62 -8.07 -1.06
C ARG A 34 -2.37 -8.88 -0.74
N GLY A 35 -2.27 -9.39 0.49
CA GLY A 35 -1.23 -10.36 0.87
C GLY A 35 -1.24 -11.62 -0.01
N SER A 36 -2.34 -11.94 -0.71
CA SER A 36 -2.38 -12.99 -1.72
C SER A 36 -2.73 -12.48 -3.11
N LEU A 37 -2.00 -12.96 -4.11
CA LEU A 37 -2.29 -12.81 -5.55
C LEU A 37 -3.63 -13.47 -5.97
N GLU A 38 -4.44 -13.93 -5.03
CA GLU A 38 -5.78 -14.42 -5.31
C GLU A 38 -6.75 -13.25 -5.39
N PHE A 39 -7.17 -12.93 -6.61
CA PHE A 39 -8.21 -11.97 -6.98
C PHE A 39 -9.61 -12.37 -6.48
N LEU A 40 -9.74 -12.98 -5.31
CA LEU A 40 -11.03 -13.37 -4.75
C LEU A 40 -11.60 -12.23 -3.87
N PRO A 41 -12.82 -11.76 -4.15
CA PRO A 41 -13.47 -10.74 -3.36
C PRO A 41 -13.97 -11.38 -2.06
N GLN A 42 -13.14 -11.39 -1.02
CA GLN A 42 -13.65 -11.72 0.30
C GLN A 42 -14.36 -10.48 0.85
N ASP A 43 -15.64 -10.65 1.17
CA ASP A 43 -16.59 -9.60 1.54
C ASP A 43 -16.38 -9.02 2.97
N ASP A 44 -15.23 -9.21 3.60
CA ASP A 44 -15.04 -8.91 5.05
C ASP A 44 -15.13 -7.43 5.44
N TRP A 45 -15.24 -6.51 4.49
CA TRP A 45 -15.56 -5.12 4.80
C TRP A 45 -17.07 -4.90 4.98
N LYS A 46 -17.93 -5.80 4.48
CA LYS A 46 -19.39 -5.71 4.61
C LYS A 46 -19.84 -5.59 6.06
N PRO A 47 -19.28 -6.33 7.05
CA PRO A 47 -19.59 -6.11 8.46
C PRO A 47 -19.23 -4.70 8.96
N ILE A 48 -18.11 -4.13 8.51
CA ILE A 48 -17.65 -2.79 8.91
C ILE A 48 -18.58 -1.72 8.31
N ILE A 49 -18.89 -1.83 7.02
CA ILE A 49 -19.84 -0.94 6.36
C ILE A 49 -21.25 -1.09 6.97
N GLN A 50 -21.67 -2.31 7.29
CA GLN A 50 -22.96 -2.54 7.95
C GLN A 50 -23.00 -1.92 9.36
N LYS A 51 -21.92 -2.06 10.14
CA LYS A 51 -21.77 -1.38 11.45
C LYS A 51 -21.86 0.13 11.28
N LYS A 52 -21.18 0.69 10.27
CA LYS A 52 -21.22 2.12 9.98
C LYS A 52 -22.62 2.58 9.57
N PHE A 53 -23.31 1.83 8.71
CA PHE A 53 -24.68 2.12 8.32
C PHE A 53 -25.64 2.12 9.51
N SER A 54 -25.51 1.15 10.42
CA SER A 54 -26.29 1.12 11.65
C SER A 54 -26.04 2.35 12.52
N SER A 55 -24.81 2.87 12.57
CA SER A 55 -24.47 4.08 13.34
C SER A 55 -25.06 5.38 12.77
N LEU A 56 -25.40 5.40 11.48
CA LEU A 56 -25.97 6.57 10.80
C LEU A 56 -27.47 6.77 11.08
N ASN A 57 -28.14 5.81 11.73
CA ASN A 57 -29.58 5.85 12.03
C ASN A 57 -30.46 6.18 10.81
N LEU A 58 -30.08 5.68 9.62
CA LEU A 58 -30.80 5.98 8.39
C LEU A 58 -32.15 5.27 8.34
N PRO A 59 -33.20 5.93 7.79
CA PRO A 59 -34.43 5.25 7.42
C PRO A 59 -34.15 4.02 6.54
N LEU A 60 -34.90 2.94 6.76
CA LEU A 60 -34.69 1.65 6.09
C LEU A 60 -34.60 1.77 4.56
N ILE A 61 -35.43 2.64 3.97
CA ILE A 61 -35.46 2.90 2.52
C ILE A 61 -34.13 3.51 2.05
N LEU A 62 -33.60 4.51 2.78
CA LEU A 62 -32.32 5.14 2.46
C LEU A 62 -31.16 4.19 2.69
N GLY A 63 -31.20 3.37 3.74
CA GLY A 63 -30.19 2.33 3.98
C GLY A 63 -30.10 1.33 2.82
N LYS A 64 -31.25 0.90 2.27
CA LYS A 64 -31.28 0.02 1.08
C LYS A 64 -30.68 0.71 -0.16
N LYS A 65 -31.06 1.96 -0.43
CA LYS A 65 -30.53 2.73 -1.56
C LYS A 65 -29.02 2.96 -1.43
N LEU A 66 -28.55 3.33 -0.24
CA LEU A 66 -27.14 3.53 0.05
C LEU A 66 -26.35 2.23 -0.16
N LYS A 67 -26.85 1.08 0.33
CA LYS A 67 -26.21 -0.23 0.13
C LYS A 67 -26.07 -0.59 -1.35
N ALA A 68 -27.09 -0.30 -2.16
CA ALA A 68 -27.02 -0.51 -3.61
C ALA A 68 -25.99 0.42 -4.28
N LEU A 69 -25.79 1.62 -3.74
CA LEU A 69 -24.85 2.61 -4.24
C LEU A 69 -23.37 2.28 -3.92
N MET A 70 -23.10 1.47 -2.90
CA MET A 70 -21.72 1.10 -2.54
C MET A 70 -21.00 0.32 -3.64
N LYS A 71 -21.71 -0.59 -4.33
CA LYS A 71 -21.08 -1.43 -5.35
C LYS A 71 -20.45 -0.59 -6.49
N PRO A 72 -21.14 0.40 -7.09
CA PRO A 72 -20.53 1.31 -8.05
C PRO A 72 -19.27 2.03 -7.54
N PHE A 73 -19.19 2.37 -6.24
CA PHE A 73 -18.01 3.00 -5.65
C PHE A 73 -16.83 2.02 -5.55
N ASP A 74 -17.08 0.78 -5.14
CA ASP A 74 -16.06 -0.28 -5.16
C ASP A 74 -15.53 -0.51 -6.57
N ASP A 75 -16.44 -0.61 -7.54
CA ASP A 75 -16.10 -0.82 -8.94
C ASP A 75 -15.23 0.33 -9.47
N GLU A 76 -15.58 1.59 -9.17
CA GLU A 76 -14.81 2.78 -9.55
C GLU A 76 -13.40 2.79 -8.93
N ILE A 77 -13.27 2.48 -7.63
CA ILE A 77 -11.97 2.38 -6.96
C ILE A 77 -11.12 1.27 -7.58
N ASN A 78 -11.72 0.10 -7.85
CA ASN A 78 -11.01 -1.02 -8.43
C ASN A 78 -10.54 -0.73 -9.86
N VAL A 79 -11.37 -0.08 -10.67
CA VAL A 79 -10.99 0.39 -12.02
C VAL A 79 -9.80 1.33 -11.91
N TRP A 80 -9.87 2.33 -11.03
CA TRP A 80 -8.77 3.28 -10.83
C TRP A 80 -7.48 2.56 -10.41
N LYS A 81 -7.56 1.63 -9.46
CA LYS A 81 -6.41 0.82 -9.01
C LYS A 81 -5.80 -0.04 -10.12
N VAL A 82 -6.62 -0.69 -10.94
CA VAL A 82 -6.13 -1.54 -12.04
C VAL A 82 -5.42 -0.70 -13.10
N GLU A 83 -6.02 0.44 -13.47
CA GLU A 83 -5.44 1.33 -14.48
C GLU A 83 -4.12 1.95 -14.02
N HIS A 84 -3.97 2.23 -12.73
CA HIS A 84 -2.77 2.87 -12.16
C HIS A 84 -1.82 1.87 -11.49
N PHE A 85 -2.13 0.57 -11.50
CA PHE A 85 -1.34 -0.49 -10.88
C PHE A 85 0.17 -0.44 -11.20
N PRO A 86 0.61 -0.15 -12.45
CA PRO A 86 2.03 -0.06 -12.77
C PRO A 86 2.77 1.04 -11.99
N ILE A 87 2.05 2.10 -11.61
CA ILE A 87 2.56 3.25 -10.85
C ILE A 87 2.40 3.00 -9.35
N LEU A 88 1.28 2.38 -8.95
CA LEU A 88 0.94 2.06 -7.56
C LEU A 88 1.64 0.78 -7.03
N ASN A 89 2.73 0.35 -7.65
CA ASN A 89 3.38 -0.94 -7.36
C ASN A 89 4.03 -1.03 -5.96
N ASP A 90 3.81 -0.03 -5.10
CA ASP A 90 4.20 -0.04 -3.70
C ASP A 90 2.96 -0.22 -2.80
N PHE A 91 2.92 -1.34 -2.08
CA PHE A 91 1.88 -1.71 -1.12
C PHE A 91 1.67 -0.64 -0.04
N VAL A 92 2.69 0.17 0.26
CA VAL A 92 2.61 1.25 1.25
C VAL A 92 1.87 2.47 0.69
N LEU A 93 2.05 2.77 -0.60
CA LEU A 93 1.44 3.95 -1.26
C LEU A 93 -0.03 3.72 -1.63
N GLU A 94 -0.46 2.48 -1.86
CA GLU A 94 -1.88 2.18 -2.13
C GLU A 94 -2.79 2.54 -0.93
N GLN A 95 -2.24 2.52 0.29
CA GLN A 95 -2.98 2.76 1.53
C GLN A 95 -3.15 4.25 1.85
N SER A 96 -2.26 5.11 1.31
CA SER A 96 -2.28 6.55 1.53
C SER A 96 -3.10 7.31 0.49
N ILE A 97 -3.65 6.62 -0.51
CA ILE A 97 -4.41 7.28 -1.58
C ILE A 97 -5.69 7.89 -1.01
N GLU A 98 -5.72 9.21 -0.98
CA GLU A 98 -6.93 9.98 -0.75
C GLU A 98 -7.66 10.17 -2.07
N TYR A 99 -8.65 9.31 -2.32
CA TYR A 99 -9.55 9.48 -3.46
C TYR A 99 -10.30 10.80 -3.34
N VAL A 100 -10.10 11.67 -4.32
CA VAL A 100 -10.85 12.91 -4.45
C VAL A 100 -12.10 12.61 -5.26
N TRP A 101 -13.27 12.69 -4.63
CA TRP A 101 -14.54 12.41 -5.28
C TRP A 101 -15.12 13.68 -5.91
N ASN A 102 -15.66 13.56 -7.12
CA ASN A 102 -16.49 14.63 -7.67
C ASN A 102 -17.95 14.51 -7.18
N TYR A 103 -18.76 15.53 -7.45
CA TYR A 103 -20.15 15.57 -7.01
C TYR A 103 -21.05 14.52 -7.68
N TYR A 104 -20.56 13.81 -8.71
CA TYR A 104 -21.24 12.69 -9.35
C TYR A 104 -20.98 11.35 -8.64
N GLY A 105 -20.15 11.32 -7.59
CA GLY A 105 -19.79 10.08 -6.93
C GLY A 105 -18.81 9.22 -7.73
N THR A 106 -18.04 9.84 -8.63
CA THR A 106 -16.91 9.20 -9.34
C THR A 106 -15.60 9.83 -8.89
N ILE A 107 -14.48 9.14 -9.11
CA ILE A 107 -13.17 9.65 -8.72
C ILE A 107 -12.80 10.79 -9.67
N ASP A 108 -12.48 11.96 -9.12
CA ASP A 108 -11.78 13.03 -9.85
C ASP A 108 -10.35 12.56 -10.10
N ARG A 109 -10.15 11.91 -11.24
CA ARG A 109 -8.89 11.23 -11.58
C ARG A 109 -7.70 12.16 -11.56
N ILE A 110 -7.85 13.39 -12.06
CA ILE A 110 -6.78 14.39 -12.11
C ILE A 110 -6.41 14.79 -10.69
N LYS A 111 -7.38 15.22 -9.88
CA LYS A 111 -7.09 15.65 -8.50
C LYS A 111 -6.61 14.50 -7.61
N THR A 112 -7.09 13.28 -7.85
CA THR A 112 -6.63 12.10 -7.11
C THR A 112 -5.19 11.77 -7.49
N ALA A 113 -4.83 11.84 -8.77
CA ALA A 113 -3.45 11.68 -9.20
C ALA A 113 -2.55 12.82 -8.69
N GLU A 114 -3.02 14.07 -8.67
CA GLU A 114 -2.28 15.19 -8.09
C GLU A 114 -2.07 15.03 -6.58
N SER A 115 -3.13 14.64 -5.84
CA SER A 115 -3.06 14.32 -4.41
C SER A 115 -2.10 13.16 -4.16
N TYR A 116 -2.16 12.14 -5.03
CA TYR A 116 -1.23 11.01 -4.99
C TYR A 116 0.20 11.46 -5.22
N ILE A 117 0.49 12.25 -6.26
CA ILE A 117 1.84 12.77 -6.56
C ILE A 117 2.31 13.72 -5.45
N GLN A 118 1.42 14.48 -4.81
CA GLN A 118 1.79 15.31 -3.65
C GLN A 118 2.11 14.46 -2.42
N CYS A 119 1.37 13.38 -2.19
CA CYS A 119 1.68 12.39 -1.17
C CYS A 119 2.96 11.62 -1.53
N GLU A 120 3.17 11.28 -2.80
CA GLU A 120 4.39 10.73 -3.36
C GLU A 120 5.53 11.74 -3.22
N SER A 121 5.26 13.05 -3.25
CA SER A 121 6.27 14.09 -2.99
C SER A 121 6.61 14.27 -1.51
N LEU A 122 5.69 13.86 -0.62
CA LEU A 122 5.97 13.64 0.81
C LEU A 122 6.68 12.29 1.02
N CYS A 123 6.41 11.32 0.16
CA CYS A 123 7.15 10.07 -0.02
C CYS A 123 8.28 10.19 -1.03
N ASN A 124 8.74 11.42 -1.38
CA ASN A 124 10.02 11.67 -2.04
C ASN A 124 11.05 11.45 -0.94
N TRP A 125 11.10 10.20 -0.56
CA TRP A 125 12.16 9.50 0.09
C TRP A 125 13.45 9.86 -0.65
N PRO A 126 14.47 10.50 -0.04
CA PRO A 126 14.53 11.06 1.30
C PRO A 126 14.56 12.61 1.27
N LEU A 127 13.42 13.26 1.52
CA LEU A 127 13.44 14.48 2.30
C LEU A 127 13.79 14.07 3.74
N HIS A 128 15.10 14.00 3.99
CA HIS A 128 15.81 13.43 5.13
C HIS A 128 15.19 13.65 6.52
N ARG A 129 14.36 14.68 6.72
CA ARG A 129 13.67 14.97 8.00
C ARG A 129 12.37 14.18 8.19
N GLN A 130 11.58 13.97 7.14
CA GLN A 130 10.32 13.22 7.25
C GLN A 130 10.58 11.73 7.37
N PHE A 131 11.68 11.23 6.79
CA PHE A 131 12.10 9.84 7.04
C PHE A 131 12.22 9.53 8.50
N GLN A 132 12.90 10.41 9.24
CA GLN A 132 13.36 10.07 10.58
C GLN A 132 12.14 9.82 11.45
N ILE A 133 11.16 10.71 11.33
CA ILE A 133 9.87 10.63 12.00
C ILE A 133 9.11 9.36 11.57
N MET A 134 9.12 9.00 10.28
CA MET A 134 8.45 7.80 9.81
C MET A 134 9.17 6.52 10.23
N THR A 135 10.50 6.46 10.19
CA THR A 135 11.29 5.28 10.58
C THR A 135 11.10 4.93 12.03
N GLU A 136 11.08 5.92 12.94
CA GLU A 136 10.81 5.66 14.36
C GLU A 136 9.44 5.03 14.57
N ARG A 137 8.41 5.54 13.86
CA ARG A 137 7.07 4.97 13.90
C ARG A 137 7.02 3.58 13.29
N ILE A 138 7.61 3.39 12.12
CA ILE A 138 7.68 2.09 11.43
C ILE A 138 8.34 1.06 12.35
N PHE A 139 9.50 1.38 12.94
CA PHE A 139 10.18 0.46 13.85
C PHE A 139 9.38 0.14 15.11
N SER A 140 8.56 1.07 15.61
CA SER A 140 7.67 0.80 16.75
C SER A 140 6.52 -0.16 16.43
N LEU A 141 6.19 -0.32 15.14
CA LEU A 141 5.07 -1.14 14.67
C LEU A 141 5.51 -2.50 14.15
N LEU A 142 6.78 -2.65 13.75
CA LEU A 142 7.30 -3.88 13.18
C LEU A 142 7.75 -4.86 14.27
N THR A 143 7.46 -6.14 14.04
CA THR A 143 8.19 -7.26 14.66
C THR A 143 9.51 -7.50 13.96
N GLU A 144 10.42 -8.24 14.60
CA GLU A 144 11.69 -8.67 14.00
C GLU A 144 11.50 -9.41 12.66
N LYS A 145 10.45 -10.24 12.57
CA LYS A 145 10.09 -10.99 11.35
C LYS A 145 9.67 -10.03 10.23
N GLU A 146 8.83 -9.05 10.53
CA GLU A 146 8.34 -8.08 9.55
C GLU A 146 9.45 -7.12 9.11
N PHE A 147 10.34 -6.73 10.03
CA PHE A 147 11.53 -5.95 9.67
C PHE A 147 12.43 -6.72 8.70
N ARG A 148 12.67 -8.02 8.94
CA ARG A 148 13.41 -8.87 8.00
C ARG A 148 12.73 -8.92 6.63
N GLN A 149 11.40 -9.04 6.59
CA GLN A 149 10.64 -9.04 5.33
C GLN A 149 10.77 -7.72 4.58
N LEU A 150 10.71 -6.58 5.27
CA LEU A 150 10.91 -5.27 4.67
C LEU A 150 12.30 -5.15 4.03
N VAL A 151 13.34 -5.59 4.73
CA VAL A 151 14.71 -5.60 4.19
C VAL A 151 14.81 -6.49 2.95
N LEU A 152 14.23 -7.67 2.99
CA LEU A 152 14.21 -8.59 1.84
C LEU A 152 13.44 -8.02 0.65
N LEU A 153 12.33 -7.34 0.88
CA LEU A 153 11.55 -6.70 -0.17
C LEU A 153 12.40 -5.65 -0.90
N VAL A 154 13.10 -4.78 -0.17
CA VAL A 154 13.99 -3.79 -0.79
C VAL A 154 15.10 -4.45 -1.61
N ILE A 155 15.72 -5.51 -1.07
CA ILE A 155 16.81 -6.20 -1.78
C ILE A 155 16.29 -6.95 -3.01
N CYS A 156 15.27 -7.77 -2.85
CA CYS A 156 14.78 -8.68 -3.88
C CYS A 156 14.00 -7.95 -4.96
N ASP A 157 13.11 -7.03 -4.60
CA ASP A 157 12.19 -6.42 -5.57
C ASP A 157 12.78 -5.18 -6.23
N LYS A 158 13.68 -4.47 -5.53
CA LYS A 158 14.23 -3.20 -6.01
C LYS A 158 15.68 -3.35 -6.46
N ILE A 159 16.58 -3.72 -5.54
CA ILE A 159 18.02 -3.78 -5.83
C ILE A 159 18.35 -4.91 -6.82
N ALA A 160 17.84 -6.13 -6.60
CA ALA A 160 18.18 -7.28 -7.43
C ALA A 160 17.57 -7.25 -8.84
N TRP A 161 16.56 -6.41 -9.07
CA TRP A 161 16.02 -6.14 -10.41
C TRP A 161 16.59 -4.86 -11.03
N ASP A 162 17.63 -4.27 -10.42
CA ASP A 162 18.32 -3.06 -10.88
C ASP A 162 17.32 -1.92 -11.18
N TRP A 163 16.38 -1.68 -10.28
CA TRP A 163 15.43 -0.58 -10.41
C TRP A 163 16.17 0.76 -10.32
N MET A 164 15.94 1.63 -11.31
CA MET A 164 16.68 2.89 -11.51
C MET A 164 15.86 4.14 -11.16
N ASP A 165 14.64 3.96 -10.66
CA ASP A 165 13.78 5.07 -10.21
C ASP A 165 14.27 5.69 -8.90
N TRP A 166 15.08 4.97 -8.10
CA TRP A 166 15.64 5.47 -6.84
C TRP A 166 17.00 4.84 -6.47
N ASP A 167 17.79 5.51 -5.61
CA ASP A 167 18.98 4.91 -4.95
C ASP A 167 18.55 4.02 -3.78
N TYR A 168 18.11 2.80 -4.10
CA TYR A 168 17.66 1.82 -3.11
C TYR A 168 18.79 1.30 -2.21
N VAL A 169 20.05 1.42 -2.64
CA VAL A 169 21.21 1.03 -1.83
C VAL A 169 21.42 2.06 -0.71
N GLU A 170 21.32 3.35 -1.02
CA GLU A 170 21.36 4.42 0.00
C GLU A 170 20.18 4.29 0.97
N LEU A 171 18.96 4.05 0.47
CA LEU A 171 17.79 3.78 1.31
C LEU A 171 18.04 2.61 2.27
N LEU A 172 18.51 1.48 1.75
CA LEU A 172 18.78 0.29 2.56
C LEU A 172 19.84 0.58 3.62
N ASN A 173 20.89 1.32 3.26
CA ASN A 173 21.91 1.77 4.20
C ASN A 173 21.33 2.64 5.31
N GLU A 174 20.47 3.62 4.98
CA GLU A 174 19.87 4.50 5.98
C GLU A 174 18.91 3.73 6.90
N LEU A 175 18.05 2.89 6.33
CA LEU A 175 17.12 2.02 7.06
C LEU A 175 17.89 1.09 8.01
N TRP A 176 18.94 0.44 7.52
CA TRP A 176 19.77 -0.45 8.33
C TRP A 176 20.47 0.31 9.44
N ASN A 177 21.10 1.46 9.16
CA ASN A 177 21.84 2.19 10.18
C ASN A 177 20.94 2.69 11.32
N ARG A 178 19.73 3.15 11.00
CA ARG A 178 18.74 3.63 11.98
C ARG A 178 17.99 2.53 12.73
N SER A 179 18.02 1.28 12.26
CA SER A 179 17.20 0.23 12.85
C SER A 179 17.63 -0.10 14.31
N PRO A 180 16.65 -0.39 15.19
CA PRO A 180 16.91 -0.88 16.53
C PRO A 180 17.86 -2.09 16.57
N VAL A 181 18.63 -2.19 17.65
CA VAL A 181 19.64 -3.26 17.81
C VAL A 181 19.04 -4.65 17.71
N HIS A 182 17.85 -4.88 18.30
CA HIS A 182 17.21 -6.20 18.27
C HIS A 182 16.84 -6.66 16.85
N PHE A 183 16.41 -5.73 15.98
CA PHE A 183 16.20 -6.03 14.56
C PHE A 183 17.49 -6.42 13.84
N LYS A 184 18.58 -5.70 14.09
CA LYS A 184 19.89 -6.03 13.52
C LYS A 184 20.34 -7.42 13.94
N GLN A 185 20.31 -7.70 15.25
CA GLN A 185 20.69 -8.99 15.81
C GLN A 185 19.85 -10.14 15.22
N TYR A 186 18.55 -9.93 15.07
CA TYR A 186 17.68 -10.92 14.45
C TYR A 186 18.07 -11.21 13.00
N VAL A 187 18.28 -10.18 12.18
CA VAL A 187 18.69 -10.34 10.77
C VAL A 187 20.11 -10.94 10.66
N GLU A 188 21.03 -10.50 11.51
CA GLU A 188 22.41 -11.00 11.60
C GLU A 188 22.49 -12.49 11.94
N SER A 189 21.54 -12.99 12.74
CA SER A 189 21.43 -14.42 13.07
C SER A 189 20.82 -15.27 11.96
N SER A 190 20.33 -14.66 10.88
CA SER A 190 19.63 -15.33 9.80
C SER A 190 20.54 -15.68 8.62
N GLU A 191 20.15 -16.69 7.83
CA GLU A 191 20.85 -17.07 6.59
C GLU A 191 20.87 -15.94 5.53
N PHE A 192 20.09 -14.87 5.72
CA PHE A 192 19.99 -13.73 4.80
C PHE A 192 21.05 -12.66 5.02
N PHE A 193 21.80 -12.73 6.13
CA PHE A 193 22.72 -11.65 6.50
C PHE A 193 23.81 -11.42 5.46
N ASP A 194 24.31 -12.47 4.82
CA ASP A 194 25.32 -12.35 3.77
C ASP A 194 24.79 -11.61 2.54
N ILE A 195 23.52 -11.82 2.18
CA ILE A 195 22.86 -11.10 1.09
C ILE A 195 22.68 -9.62 1.44
N LEU A 196 22.25 -9.33 2.68
CA LEU A 196 22.17 -7.95 3.15
C LEU A 196 23.53 -7.26 3.07
N LYS A 197 24.62 -7.92 3.49
CA LYS A 197 25.98 -7.37 3.33
C LYS A 197 26.32 -7.11 1.87
N MET A 198 25.97 -8.00 0.95
CA MET A 198 26.19 -7.78 -0.49
C MET A 198 25.44 -6.55 -0.98
N ALA A 199 24.18 -6.38 -0.56
CA ALA A 199 23.33 -5.25 -0.94
C ALA A 199 23.85 -3.92 -0.35
N LEU A 200 24.22 -3.90 0.93
CA LEU A 200 24.75 -2.69 1.58
C LEU A 200 26.07 -2.20 0.97
N ASN A 201 26.90 -3.13 0.48
CA ASN A 201 28.17 -2.83 -0.19
C ASN A 201 28.04 -2.76 -1.73
N HIS A 202 26.82 -2.70 -2.24
CA HIS A 202 26.59 -2.68 -3.67
C HIS A 202 26.96 -1.32 -4.27
N ASP A 203 27.60 -1.36 -5.44
CA ASP A 203 27.83 -0.16 -6.25
C ASP A 203 26.76 -0.16 -7.34
N TYR A 204 25.79 0.75 -7.24
CA TYR A 204 24.64 0.87 -8.13
C TYR A 204 25.03 1.04 -9.61
N LYS A 205 26.30 1.33 -9.92
CA LYS A 205 26.83 1.42 -11.28
C LYS A 205 27.06 0.04 -11.93
N LYS A 206 26.86 -1.06 -11.20
CA LYS A 206 27.02 -2.43 -11.70
C LYS A 206 25.76 -3.22 -11.38
N PRO A 207 25.32 -4.17 -12.24
CA PRO A 207 24.16 -5.00 -11.93
C PRO A 207 24.35 -5.79 -10.62
N PHE A 208 23.35 -5.82 -9.75
CA PHE A 208 23.42 -6.56 -8.48
C PHE A 208 23.52 -8.07 -8.70
N ARG A 209 22.88 -8.56 -9.77
CA ARG A 209 22.80 -9.97 -10.16
C ARG A 209 24.16 -10.60 -10.46
N ASP A 210 25.12 -9.79 -10.88
CA ASP A 210 26.46 -10.28 -11.19
C ASP A 210 27.24 -10.65 -9.91
N ARG A 211 26.81 -10.16 -8.74
CA ARG A 211 27.42 -10.44 -7.43
C ARG A 211 26.63 -11.42 -6.57
N CYS A 212 25.30 -11.48 -6.75
CA CYS A 212 24.44 -12.41 -6.03
C CYS A 212 23.95 -13.52 -6.98
N PRO A 213 24.33 -14.80 -6.77
CA PRO A 213 23.87 -15.89 -7.62
C PRO A 213 22.34 -15.92 -7.71
N LEU A 214 21.80 -15.99 -8.93
CA LEU A 214 20.35 -16.07 -9.20
C LEU A 214 19.66 -17.20 -8.42
N GLU A 215 20.38 -18.27 -8.12
CA GLU A 215 19.92 -19.39 -7.29
C GLU A 215 19.66 -18.99 -5.84
N ASN A 216 20.48 -18.09 -5.28
CA ASN A 216 20.27 -17.53 -3.96
C ASN A 216 19.04 -16.60 -3.98
N ILE A 217 18.89 -15.75 -5.00
CA ILE A 217 17.71 -14.89 -5.16
C ILE A 217 16.42 -15.72 -5.22
N LYS A 218 16.41 -16.79 -6.04
CA LYS A 218 15.25 -17.70 -6.14
C LYS A 218 14.96 -18.47 -4.85
N LYS A 219 16.00 -18.88 -4.10
CA LYS A 219 15.84 -19.49 -2.77
C LYS A 219 15.20 -18.50 -1.79
N ILE A 220 15.61 -17.23 -1.86
CA ILE A 220 15.09 -16.15 -1.01
C ILE A 220 13.64 -15.84 -1.38
N GLU A 221 13.31 -15.65 -2.66
CA GLU A 221 11.93 -15.46 -3.12
C GLU A 221 11.04 -16.60 -2.63
N LYS A 222 11.48 -17.86 -2.78
CA LYS A 222 10.74 -19.03 -2.30
C LYS A 222 10.56 -19.03 -0.78
N SER A 223 11.58 -18.60 -0.01
CA SER A 223 11.45 -18.43 1.44
C SER A 223 10.50 -17.28 1.81
N PHE A 224 10.52 -16.18 1.06
CA PHE A 224 9.68 -15.00 1.24
C PHE A 224 8.19 -15.34 1.00
N TYR A 225 7.90 -16.07 -0.08
CA TYR A 225 6.56 -16.57 -0.39
C TYR A 225 6.11 -17.70 0.54
N ASN A 226 7.01 -18.54 1.07
CA ASN A 226 6.58 -19.56 2.03
C ASN A 226 6.29 -18.97 3.43
N ILE A 227 6.97 -17.87 3.82
CA ILE A 227 6.83 -17.24 5.14
C ILE A 227 5.64 -16.27 5.20
N SER A 228 5.24 -15.70 4.06
CA SER A 228 4.14 -14.74 3.97
C SER A 228 2.76 -15.41 3.81
N TYR A 229 2.74 -16.72 3.55
CA TYR A 229 1.54 -17.49 3.20
C TYR A 229 1.36 -18.79 4.00
N GLY A 230 2.23 -19.05 4.99
CA GLY A 230 2.21 -20.22 5.86
C GLY A 230 1.89 -19.89 7.31
#